data_AF-A0A4P7HDK8-F1
#
_entry.id   AF-A0A4P7HDK8-F1
#
_cell.length_a   1.000
_cell.length_b   1.000
_cell.length_c   1.000
_cell.angle_alpha   90.00
_cell.angle_beta   90.00
_cell.angle_gamma   90.00
#
_symmetry.space_group_name_H-M   'P 1'
#
loop_
_entity.id
_entity.type
_entity.pdbx_description
1 polymer ?
#
loop_
_entity_poly.entity_id
_entity_poly.type
_entity_poly.pdbx_seq_one_letter_code
_entity_poly.pdbx_strand_id
1 'polypeptide(L)'
;MIAKSVAAELVYGSVESWEYGCCGEVPAEGGSLRAGVTALPDEAGGRFLAPPILDWDRDLELVRFTNFSARWDPKYGEPRGLPLRLGVSWHNQGSVVPAIVADIVTVYQESMLYQLSGPALIPMRGTMEYTRMTAVERFPDTGAFEQEQAVGAPVRNICGALMGIRLRSCEEPSAEVLTAYRDGLERASRTVDLIGPPTIFGPVVPGRGDRLTVDLSDSRLTLLGKRTELSGVVHGQAGQVSIVNNPGQGWIDLGDITPGTPTDTIDAPLYVTLTIDPSRRPDLRGN
;
A
#
# COMPACT_ATOMS: atom_id res chain seq x y z
N MET A 1 -13.07 12.59 -26.04
CA MET A 1 -13.21 12.59 -24.57
C MET A 1 -14.61 13.10 -24.26
N ILE A 2 -15.55 12.22 -23.90
CA ILE A 2 -16.93 12.63 -23.60
C ILE A 2 -17.03 12.75 -22.09
N ALA A 3 -16.96 13.98 -21.58
CA ALA A 3 -17.32 14.26 -20.19
C ALA A 3 -18.82 14.00 -20.02
N LYS A 4 -19.18 13.05 -19.16
CA LYS A 4 -20.58 12.78 -18.81
C LYS A 4 -21.03 13.80 -17.77
N SER A 5 -22.10 14.53 -18.05
CA SER A 5 -22.80 15.42 -17.10
C SER A 5 -23.74 14.60 -16.20
N VAL A 6 -23.74 14.88 -14.89
CA VAL A 6 -24.38 14.07 -13.83
C VAL A 6 -25.48 14.88 -13.12
N ALA A 7 -26.67 14.30 -12.96
CA ALA A 7 -27.64 14.74 -11.95
C ALA A 7 -27.20 14.20 -10.57
N ALA A 8 -27.11 15.08 -9.57
CA ALA A 8 -26.25 14.94 -8.39
C ALA A 8 -26.79 14.00 -7.29
N GLU A 9 -26.39 12.73 -7.32
CA GLU A 9 -26.31 11.91 -6.11
C GLU A 9 -24.93 12.10 -5.46
N LEU A 10 -24.88 12.28 -4.14
CA LEU A 10 -23.62 12.37 -3.40
C LEU A 10 -23.01 10.98 -3.26
N VAL A 11 -21.70 10.90 -3.47
CA VAL A 11 -20.90 9.73 -3.13
C VAL A 11 -20.19 10.01 -1.81
N TYR A 12 -20.09 9.02 -0.93
CA TYR A 12 -19.43 9.20 0.36
C TYR A 12 -18.06 8.54 0.36
N GLY A 13 -17.02 9.33 0.62
CA GLY A 13 -15.63 8.87 0.71
C GLY A 13 -15.01 9.27 2.05
N SER A 14 -14.38 8.31 2.73
CA SER A 14 -13.68 8.50 3.99
C SER A 14 -12.20 8.74 3.73
N VAL A 15 -11.62 9.69 4.46
CA VAL A 15 -10.18 9.93 4.52
C VAL A 15 -9.69 9.72 5.94
N GLU A 16 -8.63 8.94 6.09
CA GLU A 16 -8.09 8.59 7.40
C GLU A 16 -7.39 9.78 8.05
N SER A 17 -7.36 9.83 9.38
CA SER A 17 -6.90 11.02 10.11
C SER A 17 -5.44 11.40 9.88
N TRP A 18 -4.59 10.41 9.62
CA TRP A 18 -3.17 10.63 9.32
C TRP A 18 -2.94 11.30 7.95
N GLU A 19 -3.85 11.13 6.99
CA GLU A 19 -3.70 11.64 5.62
C GLU A 19 -3.59 13.17 5.64
N TYR A 20 -4.53 13.88 6.26
CA TYR A 20 -4.46 15.34 6.36
C TYR A 20 -3.52 15.82 7.49
N GLY A 21 -3.10 14.96 8.41
CA GLY A 21 -1.97 15.25 9.32
C GLY A 21 -0.64 15.41 8.58
N CYS A 22 -0.38 14.56 7.58
CA CYS A 22 0.86 14.55 6.82
C CYS A 22 0.77 15.35 5.50
N CYS A 23 -0.20 15.05 4.65
CA CYS A 23 -0.30 15.53 3.27
C CYS A 23 -1.76 15.61 2.82
N GLY A 24 -2.30 16.82 2.68
CA GLY A 24 -3.67 17.04 2.22
C GLY A 24 -4.26 18.35 2.72
N GLU A 25 -5.32 18.81 2.09
CA GLU A 25 -6.12 19.91 2.60
C GLU A 25 -7.13 19.38 3.63
N VAL A 26 -7.40 20.19 4.65
CA VAL A 26 -8.47 19.89 5.62
C VAL A 26 -9.81 19.73 4.86
N PRO A 27 -10.50 18.58 4.99
CA PRO A 27 -11.82 18.42 4.39
C PRO A 27 -12.81 19.46 4.91
N ALA A 28 -13.34 20.27 4.00
CA ALA A 28 -14.27 21.35 4.32
C ALA A 28 -15.39 21.44 3.28
N GLU A 29 -16.60 21.77 3.73
CA GLU A 29 -17.74 22.04 2.84
C GLU A 29 -17.44 23.19 1.90
N GLY A 30 -17.86 23.05 0.64
CA GLY A 30 -17.55 24.00 -0.43
C GLY A 30 -16.10 23.91 -0.94
N GLY A 31 -15.25 23.11 -0.29
CA GLY A 31 -13.91 22.79 -0.77
C GLY A 31 -13.92 21.87 -1.99
N SER A 32 -12.75 21.67 -2.57
CA SER A 32 -12.55 20.73 -3.67
C SER A 32 -11.57 19.63 -3.29
N LEU A 33 -11.75 18.46 -3.87
CA LEU A 33 -10.95 17.29 -3.62
C LEU A 33 -10.34 16.81 -4.94
N ARG A 34 -9.03 16.56 -4.93
CA ARG A 34 -8.35 15.69 -5.89
C ARG A 34 -7.64 14.60 -5.09
N ALA A 35 -7.95 13.33 -5.37
CA ALA A 35 -7.42 12.21 -4.60
C ALA A 35 -7.61 10.87 -5.33
N GLY A 36 -6.83 9.87 -4.93
CA GLY A 36 -7.04 8.49 -5.34
C GLY A 36 -8.19 7.84 -4.55
N VAL A 37 -8.95 6.96 -5.19
CA VAL A 37 -10.10 6.27 -4.58
C VAL A 37 -9.90 4.76 -4.55
N THR A 38 -10.10 4.18 -3.37
CA THR A 38 -10.06 2.73 -3.13
C THR A 38 -11.39 2.27 -2.54
N ALA A 39 -11.91 1.14 -3.01
CA ALA A 39 -13.03 0.46 -2.39
C ALA A 39 -12.50 -0.56 -1.38
N LEU A 40 -13.14 -0.63 -0.22
CA LEU A 40 -12.77 -1.52 0.88
C LEU A 40 -14.03 -2.22 1.40
N PRO A 41 -13.94 -3.49 1.87
CA PRO A 41 -15.02 -4.08 2.63
C PRO A 41 -15.39 -3.18 3.81
N ASP A 42 -16.68 -2.98 4.05
CA ASP A 42 -17.14 -2.35 5.28
C ASP A 42 -17.14 -3.37 6.42
N GLU A 43 -16.07 -3.37 7.21
CA GLU A 43 -15.97 -4.20 8.42
C GLU A 43 -16.53 -3.52 9.67
N ALA A 44 -16.68 -2.19 9.63
CA ALA A 44 -17.05 -1.40 10.79
C ALA A 44 -18.57 -1.25 10.98
N GLY A 45 -19.37 -1.63 9.97
CA GLY A 45 -20.82 -1.40 9.96
C GLY A 45 -21.15 0.07 9.73
N GLY A 46 -20.41 0.72 8.84
CA GLY A 46 -20.56 2.12 8.51
C GLY A 46 -21.93 2.41 7.90
N ARG A 47 -22.46 3.61 8.17
CA ARG A 47 -23.76 4.04 7.64
C ARG A 47 -23.71 4.38 6.16
N PHE A 48 -22.56 4.86 5.68
CA PHE A 48 -22.40 5.42 4.34
C PHE A 48 -21.62 4.44 3.47
N LEU A 49 -22.36 3.68 2.68
CA LEU A 49 -21.82 2.68 1.78
C LEU A 49 -21.63 3.22 0.37
N ALA A 50 -20.70 2.61 -0.36
CA ALA A 50 -20.52 2.84 -1.78
C ALA A 50 -21.78 2.42 -2.57
N PRO A 51 -22.04 3.06 -3.72
CA PRO A 51 -23.13 2.63 -4.59
C PRO A 51 -22.91 1.20 -5.13
N PRO A 52 -23.94 0.56 -5.70
CA PRO A 52 -23.79 -0.77 -6.30
C PRO A 52 -22.71 -0.80 -7.39
N ILE A 53 -21.93 -1.88 -7.38
CA ILE A 53 -20.90 -2.14 -8.39
C ILE A 53 -21.59 -2.55 -9.70
N LEU A 54 -21.19 -1.92 -10.79
CA LEU A 54 -21.65 -2.28 -12.14
C LEU A 54 -20.74 -3.32 -12.78
N ASP A 55 -19.44 -3.21 -12.54
CA ASP A 55 -18.42 -4.07 -13.13
C ASP A 55 -17.22 -4.22 -12.19
N TRP A 56 -16.56 -5.36 -12.26
CA TRP A 56 -15.32 -5.64 -11.55
C TRP A 56 -14.33 -6.29 -12.50
N ASP A 57 -13.22 -5.58 -12.72
CA ASP A 57 -12.07 -6.10 -13.43
C ASP A 57 -11.03 -6.56 -12.41
N ARG A 58 -10.99 -7.87 -12.21
CA ARG A 58 -10.05 -8.50 -11.28
C ARG A 58 -8.60 -8.26 -11.68
N ASP A 59 -8.30 -8.30 -12.98
CA ASP A 59 -6.93 -8.19 -13.46
C ASP A 59 -6.43 -6.76 -13.33
N LEU A 60 -7.31 -5.77 -13.45
CA LEU A 60 -6.98 -4.36 -13.25
C LEU A 60 -7.09 -3.92 -11.78
N GLU A 61 -7.58 -4.78 -10.88
CA GLU A 61 -7.90 -4.40 -9.50
C GLU A 61 -8.88 -3.22 -9.44
N LEU A 62 -9.86 -3.16 -10.36
CA LEU A 62 -10.77 -2.02 -10.50
C LEU A 62 -12.22 -2.46 -10.32
N VAL A 63 -12.93 -1.75 -9.44
CA VAL A 63 -14.40 -1.79 -9.38
C VAL A 63 -14.97 -0.53 -10.01
N ARG A 64 -15.99 -0.69 -10.85
CA ARG A 64 -16.64 0.41 -11.56
C ARG A 64 -18.05 0.64 -11.03
N PHE A 65 -18.35 1.90 -10.79
CA PHE A 65 -19.66 2.42 -10.43
C PHE A 65 -20.20 3.24 -11.59
N THR A 66 -21.43 3.76 -11.46
CA THR A 66 -22.09 4.53 -12.52
C THR A 66 -21.25 5.68 -13.07
N ASN A 67 -20.52 6.40 -12.19
CA ASN A 67 -19.86 7.67 -12.54
C ASN A 67 -18.37 7.72 -12.21
N PHE A 68 -17.79 6.67 -11.63
CA PHE A 68 -16.40 6.62 -11.21
C PHE A 68 -15.95 5.17 -11.02
N SER A 69 -14.66 5.01 -10.79
CA SER A 69 -14.05 3.72 -10.47
C SER A 69 -13.20 3.86 -9.23
N ALA A 70 -12.96 2.74 -8.54
CA ALA A 70 -12.07 2.68 -7.39
C ALA A 70 -11.19 1.45 -7.48
N ARG A 71 -10.01 1.52 -6.86
CA ARG A 71 -9.14 0.34 -6.73
C ARG A 71 -9.75 -0.67 -5.75
N TRP A 72 -9.61 -1.96 -6.01
CA TRP A 72 -10.03 -3.06 -5.16
C TRP A 72 -8.91 -4.08 -5.00
N ASP A 73 -8.50 -4.37 -3.78
CA ASP A 73 -7.50 -5.41 -3.51
C ASP A 73 -8.13 -6.81 -3.68
N PRO A 74 -7.68 -7.62 -4.67
CA PRO A 74 -8.29 -8.93 -4.94
C PRO A 74 -8.16 -9.93 -3.79
N LYS A 75 -7.34 -9.67 -2.77
CA LYS A 75 -7.25 -10.53 -1.58
C LYS A 75 -8.59 -10.65 -0.84
N TYR A 76 -9.47 -9.65 -0.99
CA TYR A 76 -10.80 -9.64 -0.39
C TYR A 76 -11.84 -10.43 -1.21
N GLY A 77 -11.45 -11.02 -2.34
CA GLY A 77 -12.34 -11.82 -3.20
C GLY A 77 -13.24 -10.98 -4.10
N GLU A 78 -14.40 -11.56 -4.44
CA GLU A 78 -15.41 -10.94 -5.31
C GLU A 78 -16.13 -9.79 -4.57
N PRO A 79 -16.05 -8.54 -5.06
CA PRO A 79 -16.65 -7.40 -4.37
C PRO A 79 -18.17 -7.27 -4.57
N ARG A 80 -18.75 -7.90 -5.60
CA ARG A 80 -20.19 -7.78 -5.87
C ARG A 80 -21.02 -8.42 -4.75
N GLY A 81 -21.98 -7.66 -4.23
CA GLY A 81 -22.85 -8.09 -3.13
C GLY A 81 -22.25 -7.88 -1.73
N LEU A 82 -21.04 -7.33 -1.61
CA LEU A 82 -20.47 -6.93 -0.34
C LEU A 82 -20.87 -5.48 0.00
N PRO A 83 -21.10 -5.15 1.28
CA PRO A 83 -21.14 -3.76 1.71
C PRO A 83 -19.72 -3.17 1.59
N LEU A 84 -19.59 -2.11 0.79
CA LEU A 84 -18.32 -1.46 0.54
C LEU A 84 -18.33 -0.03 1.09
N ARG A 85 -17.16 0.44 1.52
CA ARG A 85 -16.88 1.86 1.77
C ARG A 85 -15.82 2.36 0.78
N LEU A 86 -15.81 3.67 0.54
CA LEU A 86 -14.78 4.30 -0.29
C LEU A 86 -13.76 4.98 0.62
N GLY A 87 -12.50 4.64 0.43
CA GLY A 87 -11.34 5.35 0.97
C GLY A 87 -10.81 6.34 -0.06
N VAL A 88 -10.45 7.53 0.41
CA VAL A 88 -9.88 8.63 -0.36
C VAL A 88 -8.50 8.95 0.20
N SER A 89 -7.50 9.09 -0.66
CA SER A 89 -6.11 9.31 -0.24
C SER A 89 -5.37 10.27 -1.17
N TRP A 90 -4.54 11.15 -0.61
CA TRP A 90 -3.63 12.01 -1.38
C TRP A 90 -2.30 11.32 -1.72
N HIS A 91 -1.88 10.36 -0.92
CA HIS A 91 -0.62 9.63 -1.12
C HIS A 91 -0.65 8.69 -2.32
N ASN A 92 -1.85 8.31 -2.77
CA ASN A 92 -2.02 7.40 -3.90
C ASN A 92 -2.02 8.10 -5.27
N GLN A 93 -1.80 9.42 -5.33
CA GLN A 93 -1.71 10.16 -6.59
C GLN A 93 -0.43 9.76 -7.34
N GLY A 94 -0.57 9.05 -8.47
CA GLY A 94 0.55 8.51 -9.26
C GLY A 94 0.68 6.99 -9.25
N SER A 95 -0.24 6.28 -8.58
CA SER A 95 -0.33 4.81 -8.58
C SER A 95 -1.43 4.31 -9.53
N VAL A 96 -1.64 2.99 -9.61
CA VAL A 96 -2.79 2.35 -10.30
C VAL A 96 -4.15 2.61 -9.66
N VAL A 97 -4.25 3.66 -8.84
CA VAL A 97 -5.49 4.03 -8.16
C VAL A 97 -6.22 5.07 -9.02
N PRO A 98 -7.51 4.86 -9.35
CA PRO A 98 -8.30 5.88 -10.03
C PRO A 98 -8.30 7.20 -9.27
N ALA A 99 -8.06 8.30 -9.99
CA ALA A 99 -8.06 9.63 -9.42
C ALA A 99 -9.42 10.29 -9.65
N ILE A 100 -9.99 10.90 -8.60
CA ILE A 100 -11.20 11.70 -8.73
C ILE A 100 -10.90 13.18 -8.58
N VAL A 101 -11.73 14.00 -9.21
CA VAL A 101 -11.89 15.41 -8.88
C VAL A 101 -13.33 15.63 -8.47
N ALA A 102 -13.57 16.26 -7.32
CA ALA A 102 -14.90 16.44 -6.75
C ALA A 102 -15.05 17.75 -5.98
N ASP A 103 -16.30 18.16 -5.78
CA ASP A 103 -16.67 19.22 -4.83
C ASP A 103 -17.16 18.57 -3.53
N ILE A 104 -16.70 19.07 -2.39
CA ILE A 104 -17.13 18.59 -1.07
C ILE A 104 -18.43 19.31 -0.70
N VAL A 105 -19.52 18.54 -0.56
CA VAL A 105 -20.86 19.09 -0.26
C VAL A 105 -21.20 18.95 1.21
N THR A 106 -20.77 17.85 1.83
CA THR A 106 -20.94 17.61 3.26
C THR A 106 -19.69 16.96 3.83
N VAL A 107 -19.44 17.21 5.10
CA VAL A 107 -18.31 16.68 5.86
C VAL A 107 -18.80 16.20 7.22
N TYR A 108 -18.31 15.02 7.62
CA TYR A 108 -18.51 14.46 8.94
C TYR A 108 -17.15 14.10 9.53
N GLN A 109 -16.97 14.34 10.82
CA GLN A 109 -15.92 13.72 11.60
C GLN A 109 -16.32 12.27 11.90
N GLU A 110 -15.44 11.32 11.61
CA GLU A 110 -15.62 9.91 11.93
C GLU A 110 -14.95 9.58 13.26
N SER A 111 -15.65 8.90 14.15
CA SER A 111 -15.06 8.37 15.38
C SER A 111 -15.54 6.95 15.66
N MET A 112 -14.72 6.15 16.31
CA MET A 112 -15.09 4.81 16.73
C MET A 112 -14.49 4.44 18.07
N LEU A 113 -15.06 3.44 18.73
CA LEU A 113 -14.46 2.85 19.92
C LEU A 113 -13.33 1.91 19.50
N TYR A 114 -12.22 2.00 20.22
CA TYR A 114 -11.09 1.09 20.14
C TYR A 114 -10.88 0.41 21.48
N GLN A 115 -10.46 -0.85 21.44
CA GLN A 115 -10.01 -1.57 22.63
C GLN A 115 -8.49 -1.72 22.59
N LEU A 116 -7.82 -1.36 23.69
CA LEU A 116 -6.37 -1.55 23.82
C LEU A 116 -6.05 -3.03 24.07
N SER A 117 -5.22 -3.61 23.21
CA SER A 117 -4.70 -4.97 23.29
C SER A 117 -3.19 -4.96 23.12
N GLY A 118 -2.45 -4.88 24.24
CA GLY A 118 -1.00 -4.64 24.20
C GLY A 118 -0.70 -3.24 23.62
N PRO A 119 0.26 -3.10 22.69
CA PRO A 119 0.53 -1.82 22.02
C PRO A 119 -0.47 -1.50 20.89
N ALA A 120 -1.43 -2.39 20.59
CA ALA A 120 -2.34 -2.24 19.46
C ALA A 120 -3.72 -1.76 19.91
N LEU A 121 -4.29 -0.81 19.16
CA LEU A 121 -5.69 -0.43 19.28
C LEU A 121 -6.52 -1.23 18.27
N ILE A 122 -7.43 -2.04 18.79
CA ILE A 122 -8.30 -2.87 17.98
C ILE A 122 -9.63 -2.12 17.78
N PRO A 123 -10.03 -1.80 16.54
CA PRO A 123 -11.31 -1.15 16.27
C PRO A 123 -12.50 -2.04 16.69
N MET A 124 -13.43 -1.48 17.43
CA MET A 124 -14.66 -2.16 17.84
C MET A 124 -15.75 -1.98 16.77
N ARG A 125 -16.18 -3.08 16.16
CA ARG A 125 -17.20 -3.09 15.11
C ARG A 125 -18.55 -2.56 15.62
N GLY A 126 -19.28 -1.83 14.77
CA GLY A 126 -20.60 -1.28 15.09
C GLY A 126 -20.60 -0.05 16.00
N THR A 127 -19.44 0.56 16.26
CA THR A 127 -19.30 1.71 17.17
C THR A 127 -18.98 3.04 16.44
N MET A 128 -19.03 3.00 15.11
CA MET A 128 -18.76 4.13 14.24
C MET A 128 -19.82 5.23 14.43
N GLU A 129 -19.37 6.44 14.69
CA GLU A 129 -20.18 7.64 14.83
C GLU A 129 -19.73 8.71 13.85
N TYR A 130 -20.71 9.47 13.33
CA TYR A 130 -20.51 10.51 12.34
C TYR A 130 -21.07 11.83 12.88
N THR A 131 -20.19 12.78 13.16
CA THR A 131 -20.59 14.13 13.62
C THR A 131 -20.50 15.10 12.45
N ARG A 132 -21.60 15.76 12.08
CA ARG A 132 -21.61 16.73 10.98
C ARG A 132 -20.77 17.96 11.34
N MET A 133 -19.85 18.33 10.45
CA MET A 133 -18.93 19.46 10.63
C MET A 133 -18.90 20.32 9.36
N THR A 134 -18.60 21.62 9.49
CA THR A 134 -18.30 22.47 8.33
C THR A 134 -16.89 22.22 7.78
N ALA A 135 -15.95 21.89 8.66
CA ALA A 135 -14.62 21.39 8.33
C ALA A 135 -14.13 20.48 9.46
N VAL A 136 -13.32 19.46 9.14
CA VAL A 136 -12.67 18.63 10.17
C VAL A 136 -11.28 19.17 10.45
N GLU A 137 -11.08 19.76 11.62
CA GLU A 137 -9.79 20.33 12.00
C GLU A 137 -8.64 19.30 11.88
N ARG A 138 -7.44 19.80 11.59
CA ARG A 138 -6.24 18.97 11.56
C ARG A 138 -6.02 18.43 12.96
N PHE A 139 -6.02 17.11 13.11
CA PHE A 139 -5.80 16.50 14.41
C PHE A 139 -4.37 16.80 14.87
N PRO A 140 -4.17 17.15 16.16
CA PRO A 140 -2.83 17.20 16.71
C PRO A 140 -2.16 15.84 16.45
N ASP A 141 -0.90 15.83 16.03
CA ASP A 141 -0.07 14.65 15.74
C ASP A 141 -0.19 13.64 16.88
N THR A 142 -1.18 12.74 16.84
CA THR A 142 -1.32 11.51 17.64
C THR A 142 -1.06 11.60 19.17
N GLY A 143 -0.89 12.79 19.76
CA GLY A 143 -0.54 12.93 21.19
C GLY A 143 -1.67 12.54 22.13
N ALA A 144 -2.89 12.33 21.62
CA ALA A 144 -4.00 11.77 22.37
C ALA A 144 -3.80 10.27 22.71
N PHE A 145 -2.83 9.59 22.08
CA PHE A 145 -2.50 8.19 22.34
C PHE A 145 -1.48 8.00 23.48
N GLU A 146 -0.93 9.09 24.06
CA GLU A 146 0.04 9.07 25.16
C GLU A 146 -0.60 9.06 26.56
N GLN A 147 -1.94 9.05 26.66
CA GLN A 147 -2.59 8.89 27.96
C GLN A 147 -2.47 7.43 28.42
N GLU A 148 -1.93 7.21 29.63
CA GLU A 148 -1.93 5.92 30.33
C GLU A 148 -3.36 5.40 30.48
N GLN A 149 -3.84 4.67 29.47
CA GLN A 149 -5.17 4.07 29.47
C GLN A 149 -5.07 2.63 29.96
N ALA A 150 -6.01 2.24 30.83
CA ALA A 150 -6.07 0.88 31.34
C ALA A 150 -6.31 -0.11 30.20
N VAL A 151 -5.48 -1.15 30.12
CA VAL A 151 -5.61 -2.26 29.15
C VAL A 151 -7.03 -2.82 29.19
N GLY A 152 -7.67 -2.91 28.02
CA GLY A 152 -9.01 -3.46 27.86
C GLY A 152 -10.17 -2.45 27.96
N ALA A 153 -9.94 -1.19 28.36
CA ALA A 153 -10.99 -0.17 28.36
C ALA A 153 -11.29 0.33 26.94
N PRO A 154 -12.58 0.48 26.54
CA PRO A 154 -12.94 1.04 25.26
C PRO A 154 -12.74 2.57 25.26
N VAL A 155 -12.08 3.09 24.24
CA VAL A 155 -11.80 4.53 24.08
C VAL A 155 -12.35 5.01 22.75
N ARG A 156 -13.14 6.09 22.78
CA ARG A 156 -13.62 6.73 21.56
C ARG A 156 -12.51 7.60 20.98
N ASN A 157 -12.17 7.35 19.72
CA ASN A 157 -11.16 8.14 19.04
C ASN A 157 -11.60 8.54 17.64
N ILE A 158 -11.08 9.68 17.19
CA ILE A 158 -11.36 10.22 15.87
C ILE A 158 -10.46 9.50 14.86
N CYS A 159 -11.07 8.86 13.89
CA CYS A 159 -10.37 8.00 12.93
C CYS A 159 -10.27 8.61 11.53
N GLY A 160 -11.00 9.69 11.25
CA GLY A 160 -10.96 10.32 9.94
C GLY A 160 -12.09 11.32 9.70
N ALA A 161 -12.30 11.61 8.44
CA ALA A 161 -13.38 12.44 7.95
C ALA A 161 -14.13 11.75 6.80
N LEU A 162 -15.45 11.75 6.86
CA LEU A 162 -16.30 11.31 5.76
C LEU A 162 -16.79 12.53 4.97
N MET A 163 -16.57 12.52 3.66
CA MET A 163 -17.00 13.57 2.75
C MET A 163 -18.13 13.05 1.87
N GLY A 164 -19.27 13.72 1.89
CA GLY A 164 -20.26 13.61 0.82
C GLY A 164 -19.83 14.49 -0.34
N ILE A 165 -19.37 13.86 -1.42
CA ILE A 165 -18.75 14.51 -2.56
C ILE A 165 -19.65 14.47 -3.80
N ARG A 166 -19.59 15.56 -4.57
CA ARG A 166 -20.13 15.61 -5.93
C ARG A 166 -18.98 15.44 -6.91
N LEU A 167 -18.94 14.29 -7.57
CA LEU A 167 -17.92 13.96 -8.55
C LEU A 167 -18.01 14.89 -9.76
N ARG A 168 -16.87 15.44 -10.18
CA ARG A 168 -16.70 16.21 -11.42
C ARG A 168 -16.02 15.38 -12.50
N SER A 169 -15.02 14.61 -12.13
CA SER A 169 -14.36 13.66 -13.03
C SER A 169 -13.75 12.49 -12.26
N CYS A 170 -13.52 11.40 -12.99
CA CYS A 170 -12.74 10.24 -12.56
C CYS A 170 -11.80 9.87 -13.71
N GLU A 171 -10.54 9.68 -13.40
CA GLU A 171 -9.49 9.24 -14.31
C GLU A 171 -9.03 7.86 -13.89
N GLU A 172 -9.30 6.85 -14.71
CA GLU A 172 -8.71 5.51 -14.53
C GLU A 172 -7.24 5.54 -14.97
N PRO A 173 -6.36 4.74 -14.33
CA PRO A 173 -5.00 4.57 -14.81
C PRO A 173 -4.96 4.10 -16.27
N SER A 174 -3.98 4.56 -17.04
CA SER A 174 -3.80 4.07 -18.41
C SER A 174 -3.38 2.60 -18.43
N ALA A 175 -3.60 1.92 -19.56
CA ALA A 175 -3.14 0.54 -19.76
C ALA A 175 -1.61 0.39 -19.58
N GLU A 176 -0.85 1.42 -19.91
CA GLU A 176 0.61 1.46 -19.70
C GLU A 176 0.97 1.49 -18.21
N VAL A 177 0.31 2.34 -17.41
CA VAL A 177 0.51 2.41 -15.96
C VAL A 177 0.14 1.07 -15.30
N LEU A 178 -0.95 0.44 -15.75
CA LEU A 178 -1.38 -0.86 -15.27
C LEU A 178 -0.39 -1.97 -15.63
N THR A 179 0.17 -1.95 -16.85
CA THR A 179 1.19 -2.92 -17.28
C THR A 179 2.46 -2.77 -16.46
N ALA A 180 2.97 -1.54 -16.31
CA ALA A 180 4.14 -1.26 -15.49
C ALA A 180 3.96 -1.67 -14.02
N TYR A 181 2.76 -1.49 -13.48
CA TYR A 181 2.43 -1.94 -12.13
C TYR A 181 2.43 -3.46 -11.99
N ARG A 182 1.82 -4.17 -12.96
CA ARG A 182 1.83 -5.65 -12.99
C ARG A 182 3.26 -6.18 -13.11
N ASP A 183 4.07 -5.59 -14.00
CA ASP A 183 5.49 -5.93 -14.13
C ASP A 183 6.25 -5.63 -12.82
N GLY A 184 5.87 -4.58 -12.11
CA GLY A 184 6.38 -4.24 -10.78
C GLY A 184 6.02 -5.29 -9.73
N LEU A 185 4.76 -5.70 -9.65
CA LEU A 185 4.28 -6.73 -8.73
C LEU A 185 4.91 -8.09 -9.01
N GLU A 186 4.97 -8.48 -10.28
CA GLU A 186 5.57 -9.72 -10.74
C GLU A 186 7.07 -9.74 -10.39
N ARG A 187 7.79 -8.65 -10.68
CA ARG A 187 9.19 -8.48 -10.28
C ARG A 187 9.35 -8.60 -8.77
N ALA A 188 8.59 -7.83 -8.00
CA ALA A 188 8.62 -7.84 -6.53
C ALA A 188 8.31 -9.23 -5.96
N SER A 189 7.45 -10.02 -6.61
CA SER A 189 7.12 -11.38 -6.18
C SER A 189 8.29 -12.37 -6.31
N ARG A 190 9.28 -12.05 -7.14
CA ARG A 190 10.52 -12.82 -7.34
C ARG A 190 11.75 -12.14 -6.75
N THR A 191 11.57 -10.99 -6.09
CA THR A 191 12.65 -10.26 -5.45
C THR A 191 12.85 -10.76 -4.02
N VAL A 192 14.10 -11.02 -3.66
CA VAL A 192 14.51 -11.39 -2.29
C VAL A 192 15.58 -10.41 -1.81
N ASP A 193 15.57 -10.12 -0.51
CA ASP A 193 16.61 -9.33 0.12
C ASP A 193 17.57 -10.25 0.85
N LEU A 194 18.85 -10.14 0.53
CA LEU A 194 19.91 -11.03 0.99
C LEU A 194 20.95 -10.24 1.77
N ILE A 195 21.34 -10.76 2.94
CA ILE A 195 22.52 -10.29 3.67
C ILE A 195 23.51 -11.44 3.78
N GLY A 196 24.77 -11.20 3.43
CA GLY A 196 25.82 -12.18 3.68
C GLY A 196 27.22 -11.72 3.30
N PRO A 197 28.22 -12.59 3.49
CA PRO A 197 29.59 -12.31 3.09
C PRO A 197 29.70 -11.90 1.60
N PRO A 198 30.50 -10.86 1.26
CA PRO A 198 30.66 -10.37 -0.10
C PRO A 198 30.99 -11.48 -1.12
N THR A 199 31.82 -12.44 -0.72
CA THR A 199 32.30 -13.55 -1.56
C THR A 199 31.20 -14.51 -2.03
N ILE A 200 30.02 -14.51 -1.41
CA ILE A 200 28.86 -15.30 -1.87
C ILE A 200 28.26 -14.71 -3.14
N PHE A 201 28.40 -13.39 -3.34
CA PHE A 201 27.83 -12.68 -4.48
C PHE A 201 28.78 -12.63 -5.70
N GLY A 202 29.99 -13.20 -5.58
CA GLY A 202 30.99 -13.27 -6.64
C GLY A 202 32.38 -12.82 -6.18
N PRO A 203 33.35 -12.74 -7.10
CA PRO A 203 34.72 -12.29 -6.78
C PRO A 203 34.85 -10.75 -6.71
N VAL A 204 33.87 -10.02 -7.23
CA VAL A 204 33.79 -8.56 -7.19
C VAL A 204 32.37 -8.14 -6.80
N VAL A 205 32.24 -6.97 -6.18
CA VAL A 205 30.94 -6.39 -5.81
C VAL A 205 30.09 -6.21 -7.08
N PRO A 206 28.87 -6.76 -7.14
CA PRO A 206 28.04 -6.62 -8.33
C PRO A 206 27.49 -5.20 -8.45
N GLY A 207 27.35 -4.73 -9.69
CA GLY A 207 26.59 -3.55 -10.03
C GLY A 207 25.09 -3.81 -10.10
N ARG A 208 24.30 -2.74 -10.00
CA ARG A 208 22.86 -2.82 -10.25
C ARG A 208 22.61 -3.26 -11.70
N GLY A 209 21.83 -4.33 -11.86
CA GLY A 209 21.52 -4.97 -13.14
C GLY A 209 22.38 -6.17 -13.48
N ASP A 210 23.49 -6.39 -12.74
CA ASP A 210 24.40 -7.50 -13.00
C ASP A 210 23.74 -8.86 -12.74
N ARG A 211 24.23 -9.87 -13.47
CA ARG A 211 23.74 -11.24 -13.37
C ARG A 211 24.42 -11.96 -12.22
N LEU A 212 23.61 -12.48 -11.30
CA LEU A 212 24.08 -13.23 -10.14
C LEU A 212 23.60 -14.69 -10.19
N THR A 213 24.44 -15.57 -9.66
CA THR A 213 24.08 -16.94 -9.29
C THR A 213 24.34 -17.07 -7.81
N VAL A 214 23.30 -17.37 -7.03
CA VAL A 214 23.39 -17.42 -5.57
C VAL A 214 22.75 -18.71 -5.09
N ASP A 215 23.43 -19.43 -4.20
CA ASP A 215 22.84 -20.55 -3.48
C ASP A 215 22.09 -20.05 -2.25
N LEU A 216 20.76 -19.99 -2.32
CA LEU A 216 19.92 -19.54 -1.20
C LEU A 216 19.95 -20.52 -0.01
N SER A 217 20.55 -21.70 -0.17
CA SER A 217 20.80 -22.65 0.92
C SER A 217 22.14 -22.43 1.64
N ASP A 218 22.97 -21.48 1.22
CA ASP A 218 24.21 -21.16 1.94
C ASP A 218 23.88 -20.65 3.35
N SER A 219 24.35 -21.37 4.38
CA SER A 219 24.08 -21.05 5.78
C SER A 219 24.63 -19.70 6.24
N ARG A 220 25.49 -19.06 5.44
CA ARG A 220 26.04 -17.73 5.72
C ARG A 220 25.15 -16.60 5.17
N LEU A 221 24.13 -16.92 4.37
CA LEU A 221 23.12 -15.96 3.91
C LEU A 221 21.98 -15.85 4.92
N THR A 222 21.54 -14.62 5.11
CA THR A 222 20.28 -14.29 5.78
C THR A 222 19.31 -13.76 4.73
N LEU A 223 18.17 -14.42 4.59
CA LEU A 223 17.07 -13.96 3.75
C LEU A 223 16.15 -13.06 4.60
N LEU A 224 15.79 -11.91 4.06
CA LEU A 224 14.87 -10.97 4.70
C LEU A 224 13.56 -10.85 3.91
N GLY A 225 12.52 -10.34 4.56
CA GLY A 225 11.24 -10.03 3.93
C GLY A 225 10.28 -11.22 3.82
N LYS A 226 9.47 -11.23 2.75
CA LYS A 226 8.30 -12.12 2.59
C LYS A 226 8.61 -13.50 1.97
N ARG A 227 9.88 -13.79 1.69
CA ARG A 227 10.32 -14.92 0.85
C ARG A 227 11.46 -15.72 1.49
N THR A 228 11.46 -15.85 2.82
CA THR A 228 12.51 -16.56 3.56
C THR A 228 12.44 -18.08 3.42
N GLU A 229 11.37 -18.60 2.80
CA GLU A 229 11.15 -20.01 2.51
C GLU A 229 11.92 -20.54 1.29
N LEU A 230 12.49 -19.66 0.46
CA LEU A 230 13.17 -20.06 -0.77
C LEU A 230 14.53 -20.71 -0.46
N SER A 231 14.91 -21.72 -1.25
CA SER A 231 16.13 -22.50 -1.05
C SER A 231 16.72 -22.98 -2.38
N GLY A 232 18.03 -23.28 -2.40
CA GLY A 232 18.76 -23.80 -3.56
C GLY A 232 19.36 -22.71 -4.46
N VAL A 233 20.03 -23.15 -5.52
CA VAL A 233 20.72 -22.27 -6.47
C VAL A 233 19.74 -21.56 -7.38
N VAL A 234 19.82 -20.23 -7.40
CA VAL A 234 19.00 -19.35 -8.25
C VAL A 234 19.87 -18.45 -9.11
N HIS A 235 19.32 -18.05 -10.25
CA HIS A 235 19.91 -17.02 -11.12
C HIS A 235 19.02 -15.79 -11.10
N GLY A 236 19.61 -14.60 -11.17
CA GLY A 236 18.83 -13.37 -11.16
C GLY A 236 19.64 -12.12 -11.49
N GLN A 237 19.01 -10.97 -11.29
CA GLN A 237 19.63 -9.66 -11.46
C GLN A 237 19.77 -8.94 -10.11
N ALA A 238 20.96 -8.40 -9.87
CA ALA A 238 21.23 -7.54 -8.72
C ALA A 238 20.43 -6.23 -8.82
N GLY A 239 19.75 -5.87 -7.75
CA GLY A 239 19.04 -4.62 -7.56
C GLY A 239 19.90 -3.64 -6.78
N GLN A 240 19.48 -3.32 -5.56
CA GLN A 240 20.31 -2.58 -4.62
C GLN A 240 21.48 -3.47 -4.15
N VAL A 241 22.67 -2.88 -4.07
CA VAL A 241 23.87 -3.48 -3.51
C VAL A 241 24.49 -2.45 -2.57
N SER A 242 24.60 -2.79 -1.28
CA SER A 242 25.04 -1.89 -0.23
C SER A 242 25.91 -2.64 0.77
N ILE A 243 26.79 -1.93 1.48
CA ILE A 243 27.51 -2.48 2.63
C ILE A 243 26.63 -2.34 3.89
N VAL A 244 26.66 -3.33 4.77
CA VAL A 244 25.93 -3.28 6.05
C VAL A 244 26.86 -2.74 7.13
N ASN A 245 26.63 -1.51 7.60
CA ASN A 245 27.55 -0.84 8.53
C ASN A 245 27.42 -1.33 9.98
N ASN A 246 26.25 -1.84 10.37
CA ASN A 246 25.92 -2.19 11.76
C ASN A 246 25.25 -3.58 11.89
N PRO A 247 25.87 -4.65 11.36
CA PRO A 247 25.27 -5.98 11.39
C PRO A 247 24.93 -6.40 12.84
N GLY A 248 23.69 -6.86 13.06
CA GLY A 248 23.25 -7.38 14.36
C GLY A 248 22.68 -6.35 15.35
N GLN A 249 22.55 -5.07 14.96
CA GLN A 249 21.74 -4.11 15.71
C GLN A 249 20.26 -4.21 15.28
N GLY A 250 19.32 -3.79 16.13
CA GLY A 250 17.88 -3.87 15.86
C GLY A 250 17.37 -3.03 14.67
N TRP A 251 18.28 -2.40 13.92
CA TRP A 251 18.06 -1.63 12.71
C TRP A 251 19.24 -1.84 11.75
N ILE A 252 18.99 -1.85 10.43
CA ILE A 252 20.03 -2.02 9.41
C ILE A 252 20.40 -0.66 8.82
N ASP A 253 21.68 -0.32 8.88
CA ASP A 253 22.29 0.82 8.23
C ASP A 253 22.97 0.38 6.92
N LEU A 254 22.56 1.01 5.81
CA LEU A 254 23.02 0.66 4.47
C LEU A 254 23.94 1.77 3.95
N GLY A 255 25.20 1.43 3.72
CA GLY A 255 26.19 2.31 3.13
C GLY A 255 26.39 2.07 1.63
N ASP A 256 26.99 3.05 0.97
CA ASP A 256 27.40 2.93 -0.43
C ASP A 256 28.59 1.96 -0.58
N ILE A 257 28.62 1.24 -1.69
CA ILE A 257 29.78 0.44 -2.09
C ILE A 257 29.97 0.50 -3.60
N THR A 258 31.23 0.57 -4.03
CA THR A 258 31.58 0.68 -5.45
C THR A 258 31.48 -0.69 -6.14
N PRO A 259 30.66 -0.81 -7.21
CA PRO A 259 30.66 -2.00 -8.05
C PRO A 259 32.06 -2.29 -8.62
N GLY A 260 32.42 -3.57 -8.72
CA GLY A 260 33.74 -4.01 -9.20
C GLY A 260 34.82 -4.07 -8.12
N THR A 261 34.57 -3.59 -6.88
CA THR A 261 35.51 -3.76 -5.77
C THR A 261 35.73 -5.25 -5.48
N PRO A 262 36.98 -5.74 -5.35
CA PRO A 262 37.26 -7.14 -5.01
C PRO A 262 36.62 -7.54 -3.67
N THR A 263 35.84 -8.62 -3.67
CA THR A 263 35.05 -9.02 -2.48
C THR A 263 35.89 -9.50 -1.31
N ASP A 264 37.11 -9.94 -1.56
CA ASP A 264 38.08 -10.35 -0.55
C ASP A 264 38.69 -9.17 0.22
N THR A 265 38.45 -7.93 -0.24
CA THR A 265 38.90 -6.70 0.43
C THR A 265 37.84 -6.06 1.33
N ILE A 266 36.65 -6.68 1.44
CA ILE A 266 35.50 -6.14 2.16
C ILE A 266 35.22 -6.99 3.40
N ASP A 267 35.39 -6.39 4.58
CA ASP A 267 35.21 -7.10 5.86
C ASP A 267 33.76 -7.12 6.37
N ALA A 268 32.89 -6.28 5.81
CA ALA A 268 31.48 -6.20 6.22
C ALA A 268 30.55 -6.98 5.27
N PRO A 269 29.39 -7.46 5.74
CA PRO A 269 28.40 -8.09 4.88
C PRO A 269 27.86 -7.13 3.81
N LEU A 270 27.43 -7.69 2.68
CA LEU A 270 26.66 -6.96 1.69
C LEU A 270 25.17 -7.21 1.90
N TYR A 271 24.38 -6.16 1.70
CA TYR A 271 22.96 -6.23 1.41
C TYR A 271 22.78 -6.24 -0.10
N VAL A 272 22.10 -7.26 -0.62
CA VAL A 272 21.78 -7.39 -2.04
C VAL A 272 20.30 -7.71 -2.21
N THR A 273 19.58 -6.84 -2.91
CA THR A 273 18.25 -7.17 -3.42
C THR A 273 18.44 -7.96 -4.73
N LEU A 274 17.98 -9.21 -4.78
CA LEU A 274 18.10 -10.07 -5.96
C LEU A 274 16.73 -10.33 -6.58
N THR A 275 16.55 -9.97 -7.84
CA THR A 275 15.37 -10.37 -8.62
C THR A 275 15.66 -11.69 -9.32
N ILE A 276 15.10 -12.79 -8.82
CA ILE A 276 15.30 -14.16 -9.32
C ILE A 276 14.62 -14.31 -10.68
N ASP A 277 15.26 -14.88 -11.68
CA ASP A 277 14.67 -15.10 -13.01
C ASP A 277 13.33 -15.85 -12.95
N PRO A 278 12.41 -15.59 -13.89
CA PRO A 278 11.24 -16.44 -14.02
C PRO A 278 11.70 -17.88 -14.29
N SER A 279 11.33 -18.81 -13.41
CA SER A 279 11.54 -20.23 -13.63
C SER A 279 10.90 -20.60 -14.98
N ARG A 280 11.69 -21.13 -15.94
CA ARG A 280 11.10 -21.72 -17.15
C ARG A 280 10.08 -22.77 -16.67
N ARG A 281 8.78 -22.53 -16.89
CA ARG A 281 7.83 -23.65 -16.88
C ARG A 281 8.32 -24.63 -17.95
N PRO A 282 8.41 -25.95 -17.66
CA PRO A 282 8.44 -26.92 -18.73
C PRO A 282 7.19 -26.68 -19.58
N ASP A 283 7.38 -26.54 -20.89
CA ASP A 283 6.30 -26.51 -21.86
C ASP A 283 5.40 -27.73 -21.60
N LEU A 284 4.17 -27.52 -21.14
CA LEU A 284 3.16 -28.58 -21.10
C LEU A 284 2.65 -28.79 -22.53
N ARG A 285 3.52 -29.35 -23.37
CA ARG A 285 3.16 -30.06 -24.60
C ARG A 285 3.65 -31.48 -24.44
N GLY A 286 2.73 -32.41 -24.15
CA GLY A 286 3.03 -33.83 -24.15
C GLY A 286 2.09 -34.68 -23.31
N ASN A 287 0.82 -34.77 -23.73
CA ASN A 287 0.03 -36.00 -23.93
C ASN A 287 -1.45 -35.67 -24.06
#